data_AF-A0A7C9BIU3-F1
#
_entry.id   AF-A0A7C9BIU3-F1
#
_cell.length_a   1.000
_cell.length_b   1.000
_cell.length_c   1.000
_cell.angle_alpha   90.00
_cell.angle_beta   90.00
_cell.angle_gamma   90.00
#
_symmetry.space_group_name_H-M   'P 1'
#
loop_
_entity.id
_entity.type
_entity.pdbx_description
1 polymer ?
#
loop_
_entity_poly.entity_id
_entity_poly.type
_entity_poly.pdbx_seq_one_letter_code
_entity_poly.pdbx_strand_id
1 'polypeptide(L)' 'MLTTIEGIYDNGVVKFTENPPAHKRVKVLVTFFEEESPAILPAKERVAGGLAGQIWMADDFNEPLDDLNDYM' A
#
# COMPACT_ATOMS: atom_id res chain seq x y z
N MET A 1 8.61 36.36 -14.28
CA MET A 1 7.59 35.62 -13.53
C MET A 1 8.30 34.58 -12.69
N LEU A 2 7.89 34.39 -11.43
CA LEU A 2 8.41 33.29 -10.60
C LEU A 2 7.66 32.02 -10.99
N THR A 3 8.39 30.94 -11.25
CA THR A 3 7.84 29.64 -11.65
C THR A 3 8.42 28.58 -10.73
N THR A 4 7.55 27.81 -10.09
CA THR A 4 7.93 26.66 -9.27
C THR A 4 7.80 25.42 -10.14
N ILE A 5 8.82 24.57 -10.13
CA ILE A 5 8.85 23.31 -10.88
C ILE A 5 9.17 22.22 -9.87
N GLU A 6 8.42 21.13 -9.96
CA GLU A 6 8.65 19.96 -9.11
C GLU A 6 9.88 19.18 -9.59
N GLY A 7 10.51 18.50 -8.66
CA GLY A 7 11.69 17.72 -8.94
C GLY A 7 11.92 16.68 -7.86
N ILE A 8 12.60 15.61 -8.26
CA ILE A 8 12.99 14.54 -7.37
C ILE A 8 14.43 14.78 -6.95
N TYR A 9 14.67 14.82 -5.65
CA TYR A 9 16.02 14.84 -5.10
C TYR A 9 16.50 13.41 -4.86
N ASP A 10 17.62 13.06 -5.47
CA ASP A 10 18.23 11.74 -5.35
C ASP A 10 19.76 11.90 -5.27
N ASN A 11 20.35 11.48 -4.15
CA ASN A 11 21.80 11.44 -3.93
C ASN A 11 22.55 12.75 -4.27
N GLY A 12 22.00 13.91 -3.91
CA GLY A 12 22.63 15.21 -4.16
C GLY A 12 22.31 15.81 -5.53
N VAL A 13 21.53 15.13 -6.36
CA VAL A 13 21.08 15.61 -7.69
C VAL A 13 19.58 15.88 -7.66
N VAL A 14 19.18 17.09 -8.04
CA VAL A 14 17.77 17.43 -8.29
C VAL A 14 17.47 17.17 -9.76
N LYS A 15 16.55 16.26 -10.05
CA LYS A 15 16.03 16.01 -11.39
C LYS A 15 14.65 16.65 -11.51
N PHE A 16 14.51 17.63 -12.40
CA PHE A 16 13.21 18.24 -12.68
C PHE A 16 12.29 17.23 -13.38
N THR A 17 11.01 17.22 -13.00
CA THR A 17 9.98 16.41 -13.65
C THR A 17 9.57 17.00 -15.00
N GLU A 18 9.70 18.32 -15.15
CA GLU A 18 9.36 19.07 -16.35
C GLU A 18 10.55 19.89 -16.87
N ASN A 19 10.48 20.27 -18.15
CA ASN A 19 11.52 21.09 -18.76
C ASN A 19 11.33 22.58 -18.38
N PRO A 20 12.28 23.20 -17.66
CA PRO A 20 12.12 24.59 -17.25
C PRO A 20 12.08 25.55 -18.45
N PRO A 21 11.26 26.62 -18.40
CA PRO A 21 11.23 27.65 -19.45
C PRO A 21 12.48 28.56 -19.43
N ALA A 22 13.43 28.31 -18.52
CA ALA A 22 14.64 29.10 -18.38
C ALA A 22 15.71 28.66 -19.39
N HIS A 23 15.78 29.36 -20.53
CA HIS A 23 16.78 29.10 -21.59
C HIS A 23 18.16 29.74 -21.33
N LYS A 24 18.39 30.34 -20.16
CA LYS A 24 19.62 31.03 -19.77
C LYS A 24 20.05 30.60 -18.36
N ARG A 25 21.28 30.92 -17.95
CA ARG A 25 21.75 30.70 -16.58
C ARG A 25 20.94 31.58 -15.62
N VAL A 26 20.25 30.96 -14.67
CA VAL A 26 19.43 31.63 -13.64
C VAL A 26 19.74 31.05 -12.26
N LYS A 27 19.66 31.87 -11.21
CA LYS A 27 19.76 31.42 -9.82
C LYS A 27 18.45 30.74 -9.40
N VAL A 28 18.55 29.59 -8.75
CA VAL A 28 17.38 28.81 -8.29
C VAL A 28 17.44 28.64 -6.77
N LEU A 29 16.28 28.62 -6.12
CA LEU A 29 16.13 28.18 -4.73
C LEU A 29 15.51 26.78 -4.74
N VAL A 30 16.06 25.88 -3.92
CA VAL A 30 15.54 24.52 -3.75
C VAL A 30 14.99 24.42 -2.34
N THR A 31 13.71 24.07 -2.23
CA THR A 31 13.03 23.83 -0.96
C THR A 31 12.70 22.35 -0.87
N PHE A 32 13.14 21.70 0.20
CA PHE A 32 12.81 20.31 0.48
C PHE A 32 11.53 20.27 1.29
N PHE A 33 10.55 19.51 0.80
CA PHE A 33 9.37 19.17 1.57
C PHE A 33 9.63 17.81 2.22
N GLU A 34 9.64 17.78 3.54
CA GLU A 34 9.62 16.52 4.28
C GLU A 34 8.20 15.97 4.16
N GLU A 35 8.00 15.01 3.25
CA GLU A 35 6.85 14.13 3.38
C GLU A 35 7.13 13.24 4.59
N GLU A 36 6.30 13.36 5.63
CA GLU A 36 6.14 12.31 6.63
C GLU A 36 5.55 11.09 5.93
N SER A 37 6.35 10.39 5.12
CA SER A 37 5.99 9.06 4.67
C SER A 37 5.81 8.25 5.95
N PRO A 38 4.61 7.73 6.26
CA PRO A 38 4.46 6.88 7.42
C PRO A 38 5.51 5.80 7.26
N ALA A 39 6.43 5.69 8.23
CA ALA A 39 7.46 4.67 8.23
C ALA A 39 6.75 3.39 7.82
N ILE A 40 7.17 2.80 6.69
CA ILE A 40 6.59 1.56 6.19
C ILE A 40 6.93 0.55 7.29
N LEU A 41 6.04 0.43 8.28
CA LEU A 41 6.16 -0.53 9.34
C LEU A 41 6.32 -1.86 8.60
N PRO A 42 7.35 -2.65 8.91
CA PRO A 42 7.56 -3.92 8.23
C PRO A 42 6.22 -4.65 8.28
N ALA A 43 5.65 -4.91 7.10
CA ALA A 43 4.33 -5.49 6.99
C ALA A 43 4.36 -6.78 7.80
N LYS A 44 3.59 -6.81 8.91
CA LYS A 44 3.59 -7.94 9.84
C LYS A 44 3.41 -9.21 9.02
N GLU A 45 4.41 -10.09 9.06
CA GLU A 45 4.36 -11.36 8.33
C GLU A 45 3.08 -12.10 8.75
N ARG A 46 2.22 -12.40 7.77
CA ARG A 46 0.96 -13.09 8.04
C ARG A 46 1.26 -14.55 8.31
N VAL A 47 1.01 -15.00 9.54
CA VAL A 47 1.13 -16.41 9.91
C VAL A 47 -0.11 -17.15 9.40
N ALA A 48 0.09 -18.16 8.56
CA ALA A 48 -0.97 -19.05 8.10
C ALA A 48 -1.57 -19.83 9.28
N GLY A 49 -2.88 -20.09 9.25
CA GLY A 49 -3.54 -20.88 10.30
C GLY A 49 -3.92 -20.09 11.56
N GLY A 50 -3.96 -18.75 11.52
CA GLY A 50 -4.42 -17.93 12.65
C GLY A 50 -5.88 -18.19 13.10
N LEU A 51 -6.67 -18.90 12.28
CA LEU A 51 -8.04 -19.33 12.58
C LEU A 51 -8.15 -20.83 12.88
N ALA A 52 -7.01 -21.55 12.95
CA ALA A 52 -7.02 -22.98 13.27
C ALA A 52 -7.63 -23.20 14.66
N GLY A 53 -8.61 -24.09 14.75
CA GLY A 53 -9.34 -24.37 16.00
C GLY A 53 -10.44 -23.37 16.36
N GLN A 54 -10.69 -22.34 15.54
CA GLN A 54 -11.83 -21.42 15.73
C GLN A 54 -13.11 -21.89 15.02
N ILE A 55 -13.00 -22.94 14.19
CA ILE A 55 -14.13 -23.56 13.53
C ILE A 55 -14.61 -24.70 14.41
N TRP A 56 -15.87 -24.64 14.82
CA TRP A 56 -16.57 -25.72 15.50
C TRP A 56 -17.70 -26.19 14.58
N MET A 57 -17.92 -27.50 14.56
CA MET A 57 -18.99 -28.17 13.83
C MET A 57 -19.86 -28.87 14.88
N ALA A 58 -21.17 -28.91 14.66
CA ALA A 58 -22.05 -29.70 15.52
C ALA A 58 -21.72 -31.19 15.37
N ASP A 59 -21.82 -31.94 16.46
CA ASP A 59 -21.46 -33.37 16.49
C ASP A 59 -22.32 -34.20 15.52
N ASP A 60 -23.52 -33.72 15.21
CA ASP A 60 -24.54 -34.31 14.34
C ASP A 60 -24.53 -33.78 12.90
N PHE A 61 -23.54 -32.95 12.50
CA PHE A 61 -23.53 -32.31 11.18
C PHE A 61 -23.63 -33.30 10.01
N ASN A 62 -23.12 -34.51 10.19
CA ASN A 62 -23.15 -35.56 9.17
C ASN A 62 -24.34 -36.52 9.32
N GLU A 63 -25.25 -36.29 10.27
CA GLU A 63 -26.43 -37.13 10.42
C GLU A 63 -27.39 -36.92 9.24
N PRO A 64 -28.01 -38.00 8.73
CA PRO A 64 -28.96 -37.91 7.63
C PRO A 64 -30.18 -37.11 8.09
N LEU A 65 -30.64 -36.19 7.25
CA LEU A 65 -31.88 -35.47 7.49
C LEU A 65 -33.04 -36.39 7.15
N ASP A 66 -33.87 -36.70 8.15
CA ASP A 66 -35.05 -37.57 7.98
C ASP A 66 -35.97 -37.06 6.85
N ASP A 67 -36.10 -35.75 6.72
CA ASP A 67 -36.90 -35.06 5.69
C ASP A 67 -36.37 -35.27 4.26
N LEU A 68 -35.13 -35.72 4.09
CA LEU A 68 -34.51 -35.96 2.77
C LEU A 68 -34.66 -37.41 2.30
N ASN A 69 -35.11 -38.33 3.17
CA ASN A 69 -35.32 -39.74 2.81
C ASN A 69 -36.37 -39.92 1.70
N ASP A 70 -37.37 -39.05 1.65
CA ASP A 70 -38.43 -39.09 0.63
C ASP A 70 -37.94 -38.64 -0.77
N TYR A 71 -36.71 -38.14 -0.87
CA TYR A 71 -36.13 -37.55 -2.08
C TYR A 71 -34.85 -38.26 -2.57
N MET A 72 -34.35 -39.25 -1.83
CA MET A 72 -33.18 -40.10 -2.17
C MET A 72 -33.63 -41.49 -2.62
#